data_AF-A0A6A6ZLD0-F1
#
_entry.id   AF-A0A6A6ZLD0-F1
#
_cell.length_a   1.000
_cell.length_b   1.000
_cell.length_c   1.000
_cell.angle_alpha   90.00
_cell.angle_beta   90.00
_cell.angle_gamma   90.00
#
_symmetry.space_group_name_H-M   'P 1'
#
loop_
_entity.id
_entity.type
_entity.pdbx_description
1 polymer ?
#
loop_
_entity_poly.entity_id
_entity_poly.type
_entity_poly.pdbx_seq_one_letter_code
_entity_poly.pdbx_strand_id
1 'polypeptide(L)'
;QAFHQLHVQNQLLQDENSGLELALEARKKRKYRKKPLDLQQRKEYHGGAVFWSPRKLREARACEAVKDQEKEEEKRAKAVRKDLQASAKLLREQQKEERCLERDRLKIERDQMKAEKAAAREAKKAAQNNKQASTTAQTGKRKASKAHLAERRPKQARGGRAAQVQSPEPSPAPPAKTNSRGRTINKPSRY
;
A
#
# COMPACT_ATOMS: atom_id res chain seq x y z
N GLN A 1 17.90 47.25 57.68
CA GLN A 1 18.97 46.41 57.11
C GLN A 1 18.51 45.54 55.93
N ALA A 2 17.27 45.01 55.90
CA ALA A 2 16.77 44.14 54.82
C ALA A 2 16.78 44.77 53.39
N PHE A 3 16.51 46.08 53.26
CA PHE A 3 16.53 46.75 51.96
C PHE A 3 17.91 46.73 51.29
N HIS A 4 18.96 46.94 52.08
CA HIS A 4 20.34 46.89 51.59
C HIS A 4 20.71 45.48 51.13
N GLN A 5 20.31 44.45 51.88
CA GLN A 5 20.52 43.06 51.52
C GLN A 5 19.84 42.68 50.20
N LEU A 6 18.58 43.11 50.00
CA LEU A 6 17.85 42.89 48.75
C LEU A 6 18.50 43.64 47.57
N HIS A 7 19.01 44.85 47.79
CA HIS A 7 19.70 45.62 46.77
C HIS A 7 20.97 44.91 46.28
N VAL A 8 21.80 44.45 47.21
CA VAL A 8 23.03 43.70 46.91
C VAL A 8 22.74 42.39 46.17
N GLN A 9 21.68 41.66 46.58
CA GLN A 9 21.26 40.44 45.89
C GLN A 9 20.82 40.71 44.45
N ASN A 10 20.06 41.78 44.21
CA ASN A 10 19.64 42.15 42.86
C ASN A 10 20.82 42.55 41.97
N GLN A 11 21.81 43.27 42.51
CA GLN A 11 23.03 43.60 41.77
C GLN A 11 23.81 42.35 41.38
N LEU A 12 24.01 41.43 42.33
CA LEU A 12 24.69 40.15 42.05
C LEU A 12 23.98 39.37 40.93
N LEU A 13 22.64 39.29 40.99
CA LEU A 13 21.85 38.63 39.95
C LEU A 13 21.95 39.33 38.60
N GLN A 14 22.02 40.66 38.57
CA GLN A 14 22.22 41.42 37.33
C GLN A 14 23.59 41.15 36.72
N ASP A 15 24.64 41.14 37.55
CA ASP A 15 26.00 40.86 37.12
C ASP A 15 26.13 39.42 36.61
N GLU A 16 25.53 38.45 37.30
CA GLU A 16 25.48 37.04 36.87
C GLU A 16 24.76 36.89 35.53
N ASN A 17 23.59 37.51 35.38
CA ASN A 17 22.84 37.49 34.11
C ASN A 17 23.65 38.11 32.97
N SER A 18 24.30 39.26 33.21
CA SER A 18 25.17 39.89 32.22
C SER A 18 26.37 39.01 31.84
N GLY A 19 26.97 38.33 32.81
CA GLY A 19 28.06 37.38 32.58
C GLY A 19 27.63 36.15 31.78
N LEU A 20 26.42 35.64 32.04
CA LEU A 20 25.82 34.54 31.28
C LEU A 20 25.52 34.95 29.83
N GLU A 21 25.00 36.15 29.61
CA GLU A 21 24.76 36.69 28.27
C GLU A 21 26.09 36.83 27.49
N LEU A 22 27.11 37.41 28.11
CA LEU A 22 28.45 37.52 27.52
C LEU A 22 29.06 36.14 27.21
N ALA A 23 28.90 35.18 28.11
CA ALA A 23 29.36 33.81 27.90
C ALA A 23 28.61 33.12 26.74
N LEU A 24 27.30 33.33 26.63
CA LEU A 24 26.48 32.84 25.52
C LEU A 24 26.91 33.46 24.19
N GLU A 25 27.15 34.77 24.14
CA GLU A 25 27.68 35.43 22.95
C GLU A 25 29.04 34.91 22.56
N ALA A 26 29.96 34.76 23.52
CA ALA A 26 31.29 34.22 23.28
C ALA A 26 31.20 32.78 22.72
N ARG A 27 30.28 31.95 23.25
CA ARG A 27 29.99 30.62 22.72
C ARG A 27 29.39 30.66 21.31
N LYS A 28 28.46 31.56 21.03
CA LYS A 28 27.88 31.77 19.68
C LYS A 28 28.96 32.20 18.68
N LYS A 29 29.82 33.17 19.04
CA LYS A 29 30.96 33.63 18.24
C LYS A 29 31.99 32.51 18.01
N ARG A 30 32.28 31.69 19.03
CA ARG A 30 33.15 30.50 18.91
C ARG A 30 32.58 29.45 17.96
N LYS A 31 31.25 29.24 17.97
CA LYS A 31 30.56 28.34 17.04
C LYS A 31 30.54 28.91 15.62
N TYR A 32 30.46 30.23 15.48
CA TYR A 32 30.60 30.98 14.24
C TYR A 32 32.07 31.22 13.88
N ARG A 33 32.92 30.18 13.98
CA ARG A 33 34.18 30.23 13.23
C ARG A 33 33.80 30.19 11.75
N LYS A 34 34.12 31.26 11.03
CA LYS A 34 33.86 31.35 9.59
C LYS A 34 34.44 30.11 8.92
N LYS A 35 33.65 29.48 8.05
CA LYS A 35 34.15 28.38 7.23
C LYS A 35 35.32 28.93 6.40
N PRO A 36 36.43 28.18 6.29
CA PRO A 36 37.51 28.59 5.41
C PRO A 36 36.97 28.67 3.99
N LEU A 37 37.29 29.77 3.30
CA LEU A 37 36.93 29.92 1.91
C LEU A 37 37.70 28.86 1.10
N ASP A 38 36.98 28.10 0.28
CA ASP A 38 37.55 27.02 -0.52
C ASP A 38 38.33 27.62 -1.71
N LEU A 39 39.58 28.00 -1.44
CA LEU A 39 40.53 28.48 -2.44
C LEU A 39 41.21 27.26 -3.06
N GLN A 40 40.82 26.91 -4.30
CA GLN A 40 41.39 25.78 -5.01
C GLN A 40 42.91 25.96 -5.24
N GLN A 41 43.71 25.21 -4.48
CA GLN A 41 45.17 25.14 -4.65
C GLN A 41 45.53 24.25 -5.84
N ARG A 42 46.49 24.69 -6.66
CA ARG A 42 47.05 23.85 -7.72
C ARG A 42 47.75 22.66 -7.10
N LYS A 43 47.47 21.46 -7.62
CA LYS A 43 47.99 20.18 -7.09
C LYS A 43 49.52 20.05 -7.18
N GLU A 44 50.18 20.86 -8.00
CA GLU A 44 51.61 20.73 -8.28
C GLU A 44 52.53 21.30 -7.20
N TYR A 45 52.01 22.10 -6.25
CA TYR A 45 52.85 22.81 -5.28
C TYR A 45 52.38 22.58 -3.84
N HIS A 46 53.19 21.86 -3.06
CA HIS A 46 52.86 21.38 -1.70
C HIS A 46 53.74 21.95 -0.58
N GLY A 47 54.59 22.95 -0.85
CA GLY A 47 55.53 23.49 0.16
C GLY A 47 55.42 25.00 0.35
N GLY A 48 55.06 25.45 1.56
CA GLY A 48 55.14 26.86 1.99
C GLY A 48 53.81 27.61 2.09
N ALA A 49 53.88 28.86 2.55
CA ALA A 49 52.73 29.75 2.66
C ALA A 49 52.25 30.19 1.26
N VAL A 50 50.97 29.98 0.95
CA VAL A 50 50.37 30.34 -0.33
C VAL A 50 49.78 31.76 -0.25
N PHE A 51 50.38 32.69 -1.00
CA PHE A 51 49.81 34.04 -1.16
C PHE A 51 48.73 34.02 -2.23
N TRP A 52 47.51 34.37 -1.84
CA TRP A 52 46.37 34.43 -2.76
C TRP A 52 46.19 35.83 -3.32
N SER A 53 46.02 35.94 -4.64
CA SER A 53 45.65 37.20 -5.26
C SER A 53 44.21 37.58 -4.88
N PRO A 54 43.88 38.89 -4.76
CA PRO A 54 42.51 39.34 -4.48
C PRO A 54 41.46 38.78 -5.45
N ARG A 55 41.86 38.51 -6.69
CA ARG A 55 41.02 37.86 -7.71
C ARG A 55 40.59 36.46 -7.29
N LYS A 56 41.49 35.63 -6.75
CA LYS A 56 41.17 34.27 -6.28
C LYS A 56 40.18 34.27 -5.13
N LEU A 57 40.26 35.27 -4.25
CA LEU A 57 39.29 35.47 -3.18
C LEU A 57 37.89 35.78 -3.71
N ARG A 58 37.78 36.61 -4.75
CA ARG A 58 36.49 36.90 -5.40
C ARG A 58 35.91 35.68 -6.09
N GLU A 59 36.72 34.94 -6.84
CA GLU A 59 36.31 33.71 -7.53
C GLU A 59 35.76 32.68 -6.53
N ALA A 60 36.47 32.40 -5.44
CA ALA A 60 36.00 31.44 -4.46
C ALA A 60 34.71 31.87 -3.74
N ARG A 61 34.53 33.16 -3.46
CA ARG A 61 33.26 33.69 -2.92
C ARG A 61 32.09 33.53 -3.90
N ALA A 62 32.33 33.79 -5.19
CA ALA A 62 31.33 33.58 -6.22
C ALA A 62 30.94 32.08 -6.32
N CYS A 63 31.92 31.19 -6.27
CA CYS A 63 31.67 29.74 -6.24
C CYS A 63 30.88 29.31 -5.00
N GLU A 64 31.17 29.85 -3.82
CA GLU A 64 30.41 29.54 -2.60
C GLU A 64 28.95 30.03 -2.70
N ALA A 65 28.73 31.24 -3.22
CA ALA A 65 27.39 31.79 -3.43
C ALA A 65 26.55 30.92 -4.38
N VAL A 66 27.14 30.43 -5.48
CA VAL A 66 26.48 29.51 -6.42
C VAL A 66 26.15 28.18 -5.72
N LYS A 67 27.10 27.57 -5.00
CA LYS A 67 26.86 26.33 -4.25
C LYS A 67 25.74 26.48 -3.21
N ASP A 68 25.64 27.63 -2.57
CA ASP A 68 24.58 27.88 -1.59
C ASP A 68 23.22 28.09 -2.26
N GLN A 69 23.16 28.78 -3.40
CA GLN A 69 21.95 28.86 -4.23
C GLN A 69 21.49 27.47 -4.68
N GLU A 70 22.39 26.64 -5.21
CA GLU A 70 22.09 25.27 -5.64
C GLU A 70 21.54 24.42 -4.48
N LYS A 71 22.10 24.54 -3.26
CA LYS A 71 21.57 23.84 -2.08
C LYS A 71 20.16 24.31 -1.72
N GLU A 72 19.90 25.61 -1.77
CA GLU A 72 18.57 26.15 -1.49
C GLU A 72 17.55 25.73 -2.57
N GLU A 73 17.95 25.72 -3.83
CA GLU A 73 17.15 25.19 -4.94
C GLU A 73 16.88 23.70 -4.78
N GLU A 74 17.88 22.91 -4.39
CA GLU A 74 17.71 21.46 -4.13
C GLU A 74 16.72 21.23 -2.97
N LYS A 75 16.80 22.02 -1.89
CA LYS A 75 15.83 21.97 -0.79
C LYS A 75 14.42 22.31 -1.25
N ARG A 76 14.27 23.37 -2.06
CA ARG A 76 12.98 23.77 -2.66
C ARG A 76 12.43 22.67 -3.57
N ALA A 77 13.26 22.10 -4.44
CA ALA A 77 12.88 21.00 -5.32
C ALA A 77 12.46 19.75 -4.54
N LYS A 78 13.15 19.42 -3.44
CA LYS A 78 12.76 18.34 -2.53
C LYS A 78 11.41 18.60 -1.86
N ALA A 79 11.11 19.84 -1.47
CA ALA A 79 9.81 20.21 -0.91
C ALA A 79 8.70 20.03 -1.96
N VAL A 80 8.86 20.65 -3.13
CA VAL A 80 7.90 20.53 -4.25
C VAL A 80 7.67 19.07 -4.62
N ARG A 81 8.73 18.24 -4.66
CA ARG A 81 8.61 16.81 -4.93
C ARG A 81 7.78 16.08 -3.88
N LYS A 82 7.92 16.42 -2.60
CA LYS A 82 7.09 15.83 -1.52
C LYS A 82 5.63 16.23 -1.67
N ASP A 83 5.37 17.49 -2.02
CA ASP A 83 4.01 18.00 -2.19
C ASP A 83 3.32 17.31 -3.38
N LEU A 84 4.02 17.17 -4.52
CA LEU A 84 3.54 16.40 -5.67
C LEU A 84 3.30 14.93 -5.35
N GLN A 85 4.14 14.32 -4.50
CA GLN A 85 3.92 12.94 -4.07
C GLN A 85 2.71 12.81 -3.15
N ALA A 86 2.49 13.77 -2.26
CA ALA A 86 1.33 13.77 -1.38
C ALA A 86 0.03 13.92 -2.19
N SER A 87 -0.02 14.87 -3.12
CA SER A 87 -1.19 15.05 -4.00
C SER A 87 -1.44 13.83 -4.89
N ALA A 88 -0.39 13.23 -5.46
CA ALA A 88 -0.52 12.00 -6.26
C ALA A 88 -1.00 10.80 -5.42
N LYS A 89 -0.63 10.71 -4.14
CA LYS A 89 -1.14 9.67 -3.24
C LYS A 89 -2.62 9.85 -2.97
N LEU A 90 -3.05 11.07 -2.65
CA LEU A 90 -4.47 11.39 -2.41
C LEU A 90 -5.33 11.04 -3.63
N LEU A 91 -4.91 11.42 -4.84
CA LEU A 91 -5.62 11.06 -6.07
C LEU A 91 -5.70 9.54 -6.28
N ARG A 92 -4.63 8.81 -5.96
CA ARG A 92 -4.63 7.33 -6.05
C ARG A 92 -5.54 6.69 -5.01
N GLU A 93 -5.67 7.26 -3.82
CA GLU A 93 -6.56 6.78 -2.77
C GLU A 93 -8.02 6.99 -3.20
N GLN A 94 -8.37 8.19 -3.67
CA GLN A 94 -9.70 8.48 -4.23
C GLN A 94 -10.07 7.52 -5.36
N GLN A 95 -9.17 7.31 -6.34
CA GLN A 95 -9.40 6.36 -7.43
C GLN A 95 -9.56 4.91 -6.95
N LYS A 96 -8.87 4.51 -5.88
CA LYS A 96 -9.03 3.17 -5.31
C LYS A 96 -10.37 3.03 -4.61
N GLU A 97 -10.78 4.03 -3.85
CA GLU A 97 -12.09 4.05 -3.19
C GLU A 97 -13.22 3.98 -4.21
N GLU A 98 -13.18 4.81 -5.26
CA GLU A 98 -14.14 4.76 -6.36
C GLU A 98 -14.23 3.36 -7.01
N ARG A 99 -13.08 2.74 -7.30
CA ARG A 99 -13.03 1.38 -7.84
C ARG A 99 -13.58 0.33 -6.88
N CYS A 100 -13.32 0.46 -5.57
CA CYS A 100 -13.89 -0.44 -4.57
C CYS A 100 -15.41 -0.31 -4.51
N LEU A 101 -15.92 0.93 -4.47
CA LEU A 101 -17.34 1.22 -4.47
C LEU A 101 -18.04 0.69 -5.73
N GLU A 102 -17.43 0.89 -6.90
CA GLU A 102 -17.96 0.36 -8.17
C GLU A 102 -18.00 -1.17 -8.16
N ARG A 103 -16.97 -1.84 -7.65
CA ARG A 103 -16.96 -3.30 -7.49
C ARG A 103 -18.04 -3.78 -6.54
N ASP A 104 -18.29 -3.07 -5.45
CA ASP A 104 -19.31 -3.46 -4.48
C ASP A 104 -20.73 -3.24 -5.03
N ARG A 105 -20.96 -2.16 -5.77
CA ARG A 105 -22.21 -1.95 -6.54
C ARG A 105 -22.47 -3.10 -7.50
N LEU A 106 -21.47 -3.48 -8.31
CA LEU A 106 -21.57 -4.60 -9.24
C LEU A 106 -21.79 -5.95 -8.54
N LYS A 107 -21.28 -6.14 -7.31
CA LYS A 107 -21.60 -7.34 -6.52
C LYS A 107 -23.05 -7.33 -6.06
N ILE A 108 -23.54 -6.21 -5.53
CA ILE A 108 -24.92 -6.07 -5.07
C ILE A 108 -25.88 -6.36 -6.23
N GLU A 109 -25.67 -5.75 -7.40
CA GLU A 109 -26.48 -6.00 -8.58
C GLU A 109 -26.44 -7.47 -9.03
N ARG A 110 -25.25 -8.09 -9.00
CA ARG A 110 -25.10 -9.51 -9.34
C ARG A 110 -25.86 -10.41 -8.36
N ASP A 111 -25.82 -10.10 -7.07
CA ASP A 111 -26.48 -10.91 -6.04
C ASP A 111 -27.99 -10.68 -6.04
N GLN A 112 -28.46 -9.47 -6.32
CA GLN A 112 -29.88 -9.18 -6.60
C GLN A 112 -30.37 -9.96 -7.82
N MET A 113 -29.65 -9.92 -8.93
CA MET A 113 -30.01 -10.68 -10.14
C MET A 113 -30.08 -12.19 -9.87
N LYS A 114 -29.16 -12.73 -9.06
CA LYS A 114 -29.19 -14.14 -8.65
C LYS A 114 -30.38 -14.42 -7.73
N ALA A 115 -30.69 -13.55 -6.77
CA ALA A 115 -31.81 -13.68 -5.87
C ALA A 115 -33.15 -13.64 -6.63
N GLU A 116 -33.32 -12.71 -7.56
CA GLU A 116 -34.49 -12.63 -8.44
C GLU A 116 -34.64 -13.88 -9.31
N LYS A 117 -33.54 -14.36 -9.91
CA LYS A 117 -33.56 -15.62 -10.67
C LYS A 117 -33.93 -16.81 -9.80
N ALA A 118 -33.46 -16.87 -8.55
CA ALA A 118 -33.83 -17.91 -7.61
C ALA A 118 -35.31 -17.82 -7.20
N ALA A 119 -35.79 -16.62 -6.89
CA ALA A 119 -37.19 -16.35 -6.55
C ALA A 119 -38.13 -16.69 -7.72
N ALA A 120 -37.76 -16.35 -8.96
CA ALA A 120 -38.52 -16.71 -10.16
C ALA A 120 -38.61 -18.24 -10.36
N ARG A 121 -37.52 -18.98 -10.08
CA ARG A 121 -37.51 -20.45 -10.12
C ARG A 121 -38.42 -21.04 -9.05
N GLU A 122 -38.35 -20.54 -7.82
CA GLU A 122 -39.22 -20.98 -6.72
C GLU A 122 -40.70 -20.66 -6.98
N ALA A 123 -41.01 -19.46 -7.47
CA ALA A 123 -42.37 -19.09 -7.88
C ALA A 123 -42.92 -20.02 -8.96
N LYS A 124 -42.09 -20.40 -9.95
CA LYS A 124 -42.48 -21.35 -11.00
C LYS A 124 -42.77 -22.74 -10.43
N LYS A 125 -41.93 -23.24 -9.50
CA LYS A 125 -42.17 -24.52 -8.80
C LYS A 125 -43.46 -24.46 -7.96
N ALA A 126 -43.65 -23.41 -7.19
CA ALA A 126 -44.85 -23.22 -6.37
C ALA A 126 -46.12 -23.18 -7.22
N ALA A 127 -46.09 -22.48 -8.36
CA ALA A 127 -47.21 -22.45 -9.30
C ALA A 127 -47.51 -23.82 -9.92
N GLN A 128 -46.48 -24.62 -10.25
CA GLN A 128 -46.68 -26.00 -10.72
C GLN A 128 -47.28 -26.90 -9.63
N ASN A 129 -46.77 -26.82 -8.40
CA ASN A 129 -47.28 -27.58 -7.27
C ASN A 129 -48.74 -27.22 -6.95
N ASN A 130 -49.10 -25.93 -6.97
CA ASN A 130 -50.49 -25.49 -6.78
C ASN A 130 -51.42 -26.02 -7.87
N LYS A 131 -50.98 -26.03 -9.14
CA LYS A 131 -51.74 -26.64 -10.25
C LYS A 131 -51.97 -28.13 -9.98
N GLN A 132 -50.94 -28.89 -9.63
CA GLN A 132 -51.04 -30.33 -9.32
C GLN A 132 -51.92 -30.62 -8.08
N ALA A 133 -51.85 -29.78 -7.05
CA ALA A 133 -52.69 -29.89 -5.86
C ALA A 133 -54.17 -29.63 -6.20
N SER A 134 -54.45 -28.59 -7.00
CA SER A 134 -55.82 -28.28 -7.45
C SER A 134 -56.43 -29.40 -8.29
N THR A 135 -55.66 -30.05 -9.17
CA THR A 135 -56.14 -31.20 -9.95
C THR A 135 -56.42 -32.42 -9.07
N THR A 136 -55.56 -32.72 -8.10
CA THR A 136 -55.75 -33.86 -7.18
C THR A 136 -57.00 -33.66 -6.30
N ALA A 137 -57.21 -32.45 -5.77
CA ALA A 137 -58.39 -32.11 -4.97
C ALA A 137 -59.71 -32.27 -5.76
N GLN A 138 -59.72 -31.99 -7.06
CA GLN A 138 -60.89 -32.23 -7.91
C GLN A 138 -61.13 -33.72 -8.20
N THR A 139 -60.08 -34.55 -8.25
CA THR A 139 -60.22 -36.01 -8.47
C THR A 139 -60.61 -36.82 -7.23
N GLY A 140 -60.63 -36.21 -6.04
CA GLY A 140 -60.89 -36.86 -4.74
C GLY A 140 -62.32 -37.37 -4.50
N LYS A 141 -63.23 -37.28 -5.47
CA LYS A 141 -64.60 -37.83 -5.37
C LYS A 141 -64.80 -39.20 -6.06
N ARG A 142 -63.74 -39.94 -6.39
CA ARG A 142 -63.88 -41.29 -7.01
C ARG A 142 -63.62 -42.43 -6.03
N LYS A 143 -64.56 -43.38 -6.01
CA LYS A 143 -64.57 -44.63 -5.23
C LYS A 143 -63.26 -45.42 -5.40
N ALA A 144 -62.73 -45.92 -4.28
CA ALA A 144 -61.56 -46.78 -4.23
C ALA A 144 -61.72 -48.00 -5.15
N SER A 145 -60.76 -48.20 -6.04
CA SER A 145 -60.61 -49.44 -6.81
C SER A 145 -59.23 -50.05 -6.55
N LYS A 146 -59.24 -51.38 -6.50
CA LYS A 146 -58.26 -52.31 -5.88
C LYS A 146 -56.82 -52.16 -6.40
N ALA A 147 -55.86 -52.26 -5.48
CA ALA A 147 -54.44 -52.37 -5.79
C ALA A 147 -54.11 -53.74 -6.41
N HIS A 148 -53.45 -53.74 -7.56
CA HIS A 148 -52.76 -54.92 -8.11
C HIS A 148 -51.29 -54.83 -7.71
N LEU A 149 -50.82 -55.82 -6.94
CA LEU A 149 -49.40 -56.00 -6.63
C LEU A 149 -48.68 -56.33 -7.95
N ALA A 150 -47.88 -55.39 -8.45
CA ALA A 150 -46.97 -55.65 -9.57
C ALA A 150 -45.60 -56.04 -9.03
N GLU A 151 -45.19 -57.28 -9.29
CA GLU A 151 -43.88 -57.82 -8.94
C GLU A 151 -42.75 -57.00 -9.57
N ARG A 152 -41.80 -56.54 -8.74
CA ARG A 152 -40.60 -55.86 -9.20
C ARG A 152 -39.54 -56.91 -9.57
N ARG A 153 -39.26 -57.06 -10.87
CA ARG A 153 -38.12 -57.86 -11.36
C ARG A 153 -36.79 -57.18 -10.97
N PRO A 154 -35.78 -57.91 -10.48
CA PRO A 154 -34.44 -57.36 -10.27
C PRO A 154 -33.76 -57.13 -11.62
N LYS A 155 -33.23 -55.92 -11.83
CA LYS A 155 -32.42 -55.58 -13.01
C LYS A 155 -31.10 -56.35 -12.94
N GLN A 156 -30.86 -57.17 -13.97
CA GLN A 156 -29.58 -57.84 -14.21
C GLN A 156 -28.44 -56.82 -14.27
N ALA A 157 -27.35 -57.11 -13.56
CA ALA A 157 -26.08 -56.43 -13.71
C ALA A 157 -25.56 -56.67 -15.13
N ARG A 158 -25.47 -55.60 -15.94
CA ARG A 158 -24.78 -55.65 -17.23
C ARG A 158 -23.29 -55.79 -16.97
N GLY A 159 -22.79 -56.99 -17.25
CA GLY A 159 -21.37 -57.28 -17.42
C GLY A 159 -20.73 -56.32 -18.42
N GLY A 160 -19.46 -56.03 -18.15
CA GLY A 160 -18.62 -55.10 -18.88
C GLY A 160 -18.58 -55.41 -20.37
N ARG A 161 -18.74 -54.34 -21.15
CA ARG A 161 -18.38 -54.30 -22.55
C ARG A 161 -17.25 -53.29 -22.68
N ALA A 162 -16.08 -53.80 -23.03
CA ALA A 162 -14.94 -53.01 -23.43
C ALA A 162 -15.36 -52.09 -24.58
N ALA A 163 -15.40 -50.79 -24.30
CA ALA A 163 -15.48 -49.75 -25.30
C ALA A 163 -14.13 -49.03 -25.28
N GLN A 164 -13.41 -49.26 -26.36
CA GLN A 164 -12.17 -48.64 -26.80
C GLN A 164 -12.14 -47.15 -26.44
N VAL A 165 -11.27 -46.78 -25.52
CA VAL A 165 -11.00 -45.39 -25.13
C VAL A 165 -10.22 -44.74 -26.26
N GLN A 166 -10.85 -43.78 -26.95
CA GLN A 166 -10.13 -42.81 -27.75
C GLN A 166 -9.29 -41.95 -26.81
N SER A 167 -8.00 -41.90 -27.12
CA SER A 167 -6.97 -41.15 -26.41
C SER A 167 -7.34 -39.65 -26.39
N PRO A 168 -7.45 -38.99 -25.22
CA PRO A 168 -7.47 -37.55 -25.16
C PRO A 168 -6.03 -37.03 -25.26
N GLU A 169 -5.85 -35.97 -26.05
CA GLU A 169 -4.67 -35.11 -26.10
C GLU A 169 -4.02 -34.89 -24.72
N PRO A 170 -2.68 -34.79 -24.66
CA PRO A 170 -1.97 -34.56 -23.41
C PRO A 170 -2.30 -33.18 -22.83
N SER A 171 -3.00 -33.19 -21.70
CA SER A 171 -3.19 -32.03 -20.83
C SER A 171 -1.82 -31.49 -20.36
N PRO A 172 -1.57 -30.16 -20.40
CA PRO A 172 -0.28 -29.60 -20.02
C PRO A 172 -0.03 -29.80 -18.51
N ALA A 173 1.23 -30.16 -18.19
CA ALA A 173 1.69 -30.39 -16.83
C ALA A 173 1.43 -29.17 -15.92
N PRO A 174 1.16 -29.38 -14.62
CA PRO A 174 0.96 -28.29 -13.66
C PRO A 174 2.22 -27.41 -13.57
N PRO A 175 2.09 -26.08 -13.45
CA PRO A 175 3.23 -25.17 -13.37
C PRO A 175 4.07 -25.48 -12.13
N ALA A 176 5.40 -25.46 -12.30
CA ALA A 176 6.35 -25.64 -11.21
C ALA A 176 6.05 -24.63 -10.09
N LYS A 177 6.03 -25.09 -8.83
CA LYS A 177 5.75 -24.22 -7.68
C LYS A 177 6.88 -23.20 -7.53
N THR A 178 6.61 -21.96 -7.94
CA THR A 178 7.54 -20.82 -7.82
C THR A 178 7.13 -19.90 -6.66
N ASN A 179 8.11 -19.31 -5.95
CA ASN A 179 7.85 -18.23 -4.99
C ASN A 179 7.40 -16.94 -5.74
N SER A 180 6.89 -15.92 -5.04
CA SER A 180 6.52 -14.58 -5.56
C SER A 180 7.63 -13.88 -6.37
N ARG A 181 8.87 -14.36 -6.26
CA ARG A 181 10.05 -13.91 -7.01
C ARG A 181 10.48 -14.84 -8.15
N GLY A 182 9.64 -15.80 -8.56
CA GLY A 182 9.89 -16.66 -9.72
C GLY A 182 10.92 -17.78 -9.54
N ARG A 183 11.35 -18.10 -8.30
CA ARG A 183 12.32 -19.17 -8.04
C ARG A 183 11.65 -20.52 -7.83
N THR A 184 12.17 -21.56 -8.48
CA THR A 184 11.73 -22.96 -8.36
C THR A 184 11.99 -23.50 -6.95
N ILE A 185 10.96 -24.04 -6.30
CA ILE A 185 11.04 -24.57 -4.93
C ILE A 185 11.35 -26.08 -4.97
N ASN A 186 12.60 -26.45 -4.68
CA ASN A 186 13.00 -27.85 -4.50
C ASN A 186 12.78 -28.28 -3.05
N LYS A 187 11.97 -29.31 -2.82
CA LYS A 187 11.81 -29.89 -1.48
C LYS A 187 13.01 -30.82 -1.17
N PRO A 188 13.55 -30.83 0.05
CA PRO A 188 14.58 -31.77 0.45
C PRO A 188 14.03 -33.21 0.40
N SER A 189 14.86 -34.15 -0.06
CA SER A 189 14.47 -35.55 -0.31
C SER A 189 14.52 -36.45 0.92
N ARG A 190 14.77 -35.90 2.11
CA ARG A 190 14.85 -36.66 3.36
C ARG A 190 14.20 -35.89 4.52
N TYR A 191 13.24 -36.56 5.16
CA TYR A 191 13.04 -36.57 6.60
C TYR A 191 13.20 -38.03 7.05
#